data_AF-A0A961HX35-F1
#
_entry.id   AF-A0A961HX35-F1
#
_cell.length_a   1.000
_cell.length_b   1.000
_cell.length_c   1.000
_cell.angle_alpha   90.00
_cell.angle_beta   90.00
_cell.angle_gamma   90.00
#
_symmetry.space_group_name_H-M   'P 1'
#
loop_
_entity.id
_entity.type
_entity.pdbx_description
1 polymer ?
#
loop_
_entity_poly.entity_id
_entity_poly.type
_entity_poly.pdbx_seq_one_letter_code
_entity_poly.pdbx_strand_id
1 'polypeptide(L)'
;GGRPWLSATFVTLGPQRASLTVGNSVAPDCPETATEDGAGLGSQLVRAFAMQMGAEIVIDRPEGGYVVTATFDVHDVAPKAMEY
;
A
#
# COMPACT_ATOMS: atom_id res chain seq x y z
N GLY A 1 17.92 -7.57 19.01
CA GLY A 1 16.55 -7.63 18.46
C GLY A 1 15.91 -6.27 18.59
N GLY A 2 15.41 -5.70 17.49
CA GLY A 2 14.72 -4.41 17.49
C GLY A 2 13.32 -4.50 18.10
N ARG A 3 12.73 -3.36 18.46
CA ARG A 3 11.33 -3.31 18.92
C ARG A 3 10.39 -3.54 17.73
N PRO A 4 9.32 -4.35 17.88
CA PRO A 4 8.34 -4.55 16.82
C PRO A 4 7.67 -3.22 16.47
N TRP A 5 7.35 -3.04 15.19
CA TRP A 5 6.72 -1.82 14.70
C TRP A 5 5.71 -2.10 13.60
N LEU A 6 4.75 -1.19 13.48
CA LEU A 6 3.72 -1.14 12.45
C LEU A 6 3.48 0.34 12.14
N SER A 7 3.39 0.69 10.87
CA SER A 7 3.12 2.05 10.41
C SER A 7 2.14 2.05 9.24
N ALA A 8 1.24 3.02 9.24
CA ALA A 8 0.46 3.40 8.07
C ALA A 8 0.52 4.93 7.96
N THR A 9 0.80 5.44 6.76
CA THR A 9 0.96 6.88 6.54
C THR A 9 0.31 7.26 5.22
N PHE A 10 -0.47 8.33 5.25
CA PHE A 10 -1.08 8.95 4.08
C PHE A 10 -0.47 10.32 3.88
N VAL A 11 -0.04 10.61 2.66
CA VAL A 11 0.56 11.90 2.30
C VAL A 11 -0.03 12.37 0.97
N THR A 12 -0.39 13.64 0.88
CA THR A 12 -0.71 14.28 -0.40
C THR A 12 0.61 14.70 -1.07
N LEU A 13 0.85 14.21 -2.29
CA LEU A 13 2.04 14.55 -3.09
C LEU A 13 1.78 15.76 -4.01
N GLY A 14 0.55 16.28 -3.98
CA GLY A 14 0.07 17.39 -4.81
C GLY A 14 -1.46 17.48 -4.72
N PRO A 15 -2.09 18.34 -5.54
CA PRO A 15 -3.53 18.59 -5.46
C PRO A 15 -4.40 17.38 -5.84
N GLN A 16 -3.89 16.46 -6.66
CA GLN A 16 -4.65 15.30 -7.18
C GLN A 16 -3.84 14.01 -7.09
N ARG A 17 -2.84 13.94 -6.21
CA ARG A 17 -2.02 12.74 -6.04
C ARG A 17 -1.73 12.52 -4.57
N ALA A 18 -1.87 11.27 -4.14
CA ALA A 18 -1.59 10.85 -2.78
C ALA A 18 -0.73 9.58 -2.77
N SER A 19 -0.11 9.36 -1.63
CA SER A 19 0.64 8.15 -1.32
C SER A 19 0.13 7.54 -0.03
N LEU A 20 -0.06 6.23 -0.03
CA LEU A 20 -0.29 5.40 1.14
C LEU A 20 0.94 4.50 1.32
N THR A 21 1.63 4.64 2.44
CA THR A 21 2.71 3.74 2.84
C THR A 21 2.25 2.92 4.04
N VAL A 22 2.30 1.59 3.92
CA VAL A 22 2.05 0.65 5.02
C VAL A 22 3.29 -0.19 5.21
N GLY A 23 3.73 -0.38 6.45
CA GLY A 23 4.86 -1.25 6.72
C GLY A 23 4.86 -1.82 8.12
N ASN A 24 5.62 -2.90 8.30
CA ASN A 24 5.79 -3.57 9.58
C ASN A 24 7.18 -4.20 9.72
N SER A 25 7.60 -4.41 10.96
CA SER A 25 8.75 -5.28 11.24
C SER A 25 8.46 -6.72 10.83
N VAL A 26 9.46 -7.42 10.28
CA VAL A 26 9.39 -8.86 10.00
C VAL A 26 10.46 -9.61 10.79
N ALA A 27 10.21 -10.90 11.05
CA ALA A 27 11.20 -11.75 11.70
C ALA A 27 12.44 -11.91 10.78
N PRO A 28 13.66 -12.09 11.33
CA PRO A 28 14.88 -12.27 10.53
C PRO A 28 14.84 -13.49 9.60
N ASP A 29 14.08 -14.51 10.00
CA ASP A 29 13.85 -15.78 9.32
C ASP A 29 12.52 -15.80 8.55
N CYS A 30 11.83 -14.65 8.44
CA CYS A 30 10.64 -14.54 7.62
C CYS A 30 11.03 -14.88 6.17
N PRO A 31 10.48 -15.96 5.59
CA PRO A 31 10.88 -16.36 4.25
C PRO A 31 10.53 -15.25 3.26
N GLU A 32 11.32 -15.09 2.21
CA GLU A 32 10.99 -14.22 1.06
C GLU A 32 9.81 -14.81 0.25
N THR A 33 8.69 -15.12 0.91
CA THR A 33 7.46 -15.54 0.25
C THR A 33 6.71 -14.31 -0.24
N ALA A 34 7.24 -13.64 -1.26
CA ALA A 34 6.44 -12.83 -2.16
C ALA A 34 7.34 -12.31 -3.27
N THR A 35 7.58 -13.12 -4.30
CA THR A 35 7.69 -12.50 -5.61
C THR A 35 6.41 -11.70 -5.87
N GLU A 36 6.48 -10.75 -6.81
CA GLU A 36 5.29 -10.06 -7.31
C GLU A 36 4.24 -11.02 -7.95
N ASP A 37 4.48 -12.32 -7.89
CA ASP A 37 3.58 -13.41 -8.28
C ASP A 37 3.22 -14.34 -7.11
N GLY A 38 3.24 -13.85 -5.87
CA GLY A 38 2.71 -14.59 -4.74
C GLY A 38 1.24 -14.96 -4.99
N ALA A 39 0.94 -16.25 -5.14
CA ALA A 39 -0.42 -16.79 -5.35
C ALA A 39 -1.35 -16.63 -4.12
N GLY A 40 -0.88 -15.97 -3.06
CA GLY A 40 -1.66 -15.71 -1.86
C GLY A 40 -2.88 -14.82 -2.16
N LEU A 41 -4.00 -15.10 -1.51
CA LEU A 41 -5.21 -14.30 -1.63
C LEU A 41 -4.97 -12.83 -1.25
N GLY A 42 -4.12 -12.58 -0.24
CA GLY A 42 -3.78 -11.23 0.21
C GLY A 42 -3.07 -10.38 -0.86
N SER A 43 -2.07 -10.94 -1.54
CA SER A 43 -1.37 -10.24 -2.62
C SER A 43 -2.28 -9.97 -3.82
N GLN A 44 -3.19 -10.89 -4.13
CA GLN A 44 -4.19 -10.67 -5.19
C GLN A 44 -5.15 -9.54 -4.84
N LEU A 45 -5.62 -9.45 -3.59
CA LEU A 45 -6.49 -8.36 -3.14
C LEU A 45 -5.78 -7.00 -3.18
N VAL A 46 -4.52 -6.94 -2.75
CA VAL A 46 -3.71 -5.71 -2.83
C VAL A 46 -3.53 -5.26 -4.28
N ARG A 47 -3.24 -6.18 -5.21
CA ARG A 47 -3.16 -5.85 -6.64
C ARG A 47 -4.49 -5.37 -7.20
N ALA A 48 -5.59 -6.07 -6.91
CA ALA A 48 -6.91 -5.69 -7.38
C ALA A 48 -7.30 -4.30 -6.90
N PHE A 49 -7.04 -3.98 -5.63
CA PHE A 49 -7.27 -2.67 -5.05
C PHE A 49 -6.39 -1.59 -5.71
N ALA A 50 -5.10 -1.87 -5.90
CA ALA A 50 -4.20 -0.97 -6.61
C ALA A 50 -4.68 -0.69 -8.04
N MET A 51 -5.11 -1.72 -8.77
CA MET A 51 -5.67 -1.59 -10.12
C MET A 51 -6.93 -0.72 -10.14
N GLN A 52 -7.83 -0.87 -9.17
CA GLN A 52 -9.04 -0.05 -9.08
C GLN A 52 -8.73 1.43 -8.86
N MET A 53 -7.62 1.74 -8.17
CA MET A 53 -7.15 3.11 -7.95
C MET A 53 -6.26 3.66 -9.07
N GLY A 54 -5.89 2.83 -10.07
CA GLY A 54 -4.84 3.18 -11.01
C GLY A 54 -3.49 3.44 -10.32
N ALA A 55 -3.24 2.78 -9.19
CA ALA A 55 -2.09 3.04 -8.33
C ALA A 55 -0.81 2.39 -8.85
N GLU A 56 0.30 3.10 -8.73
CA GLU A 56 1.65 2.54 -8.81
C GLU A 56 2.05 1.98 -7.43
N ILE A 57 2.46 0.71 -7.40
CA ILE A 57 2.85 0.02 -6.17
C ILE A 57 4.36 -0.22 -6.18
N VAL A 58 5.01 0.17 -5.08
CA VAL A 58 6.41 -0.15 -4.80
C VAL A 58 6.45 -0.95 -3.49
N ILE A 59 7.20 -2.05 -3.49
CA ILE A 59 7.40 -2.90 -2.31
C ILE A 59 8.87 -2.86 -1.96
N ASP A 60 9.19 -2.33 -0.78
CA ASP A 60 10.54 -2.26 -0.23
C ASP A 60 10.69 -3.25 0.93
N ARG A 61 11.85 -3.93 0.99
CA ARG A 61 12.22 -4.85 2.08
C ARG A 61 13.51 -4.40 2.75
N PRO A 62 13.48 -3.33 3.55
CA PRO A 62 14.63 -2.97 4.36
C PRO A 62 14.92 -4.09 5.38
N GLU A 63 16.12 -4.10 5.96
CA GLU A 63 16.49 -5.10 6.96
C GLU A 63 15.47 -5.16 8.10
N GLY A 64 14.84 -6.33 8.27
CA GLY A 64 13.81 -6.55 9.30
C GLY A 64 12.50 -5.80 9.07
N GLY A 65 12.22 -5.33 7.84
CA GLY A 65 10.97 -4.64 7.50
C GLY A 65 10.37 -5.07 6.17
N TYR A 66 9.05 -4.87 6.07
CA TYR A 66 8.29 -4.99 4.82
C TYR A 66 7.45 -3.73 4.66
N VAL A 67 7.61 -3.02 3.55
CA VAL A 67 6.98 -1.72 3.30
C VAL A 67 6.34 -1.75 1.92
N VAL A 68 5.09 -1.33 1.84
CA VAL A 68 4.33 -1.18 0.59
C VAL A 68 3.94 0.28 0.48
N THR A 69 4.29 0.88 -0.65
CA THR A 69 3.91 2.24 -1.01
C THR A 69 3.00 2.19 -2.22
N ALA A 70 1.80 2.75 -2.10
CA ALA A 70 0.86 2.92 -3.19
C ALA A 70 0.74 4.40 -3.52
N THR A 71 1.00 4.78 -4.76
CA THR A 71 0.82 6.15 -5.25
C THR A 71 -0.33 6.16 -6.24
N PHE A 72 -1.33 7.01 -6.02
CA PHE A 72 -2.55 7.04 -6.82
C PHE A 72 -3.08 8.46 -6.98
N ASP A 73 -3.90 8.64 -8.01
CA ASP A 73 -4.57 9.90 -8.27
C ASP A 73 -5.80 10.04 -7.38
N VAL A 74 -6.02 11.24 -6.85
CA VAL A 74 -7.16 11.58 -6.01
C VAL A 74 -8.09 12.46 -6.82
N HIS A 75 -9.30 11.97 -7.07
CA HIS A 75 -10.31 12.68 -7.82
C HIS A 75 -11.31 13.37 -6.90
N ASP A 76 -11.77 14.53 -7.32
CA ASP A 76 -12.80 15.27 -6.61
C ASP A 76 -14.13 14.51 -6.72
N VAL A 77 -14.55 13.90 -5.61
CA VAL A 77 -15.87 13.28 -5.53
C VAL A 77 -16.82 14.37 -5.10
N ALA A 78 -17.28 15.19 -6.05
CA ALA A 78 -18.40 16.08 -5.76
C ALA A 78 -19.53 15.18 -5.23
N PRO A 79 -19.98 15.33 -3.98
CA PRO A 79 -21.09 14.54 -3.49
C PRO A 79 -22.24 14.78 -4.46
N LYS A 80 -22.74 13.71 -5.07
CA LYS A 80 -23.90 13.79 -5.95
C LYS A 80 -25.01 14.40 -5.09
N ALA A 81 -25.34 15.67 -5.31
CA ALA A 81 -26.44 16.31 -4.61
C ALA A 81 -27.63 15.37 -4.78
N MET A 82 -28.18 14.85 -3.69
CA MET A 82 -29.37 14.02 -3.77
C MET A 82 -30.44 14.89 -4.43
N GLU A 83 -30.81 14.54 -5.66
CA GLU A 83 -32.02 15.08 -6.29
C GLU A 83 -33.20 14.54 -5.48
N TYR A 84 -33.80 15.43 -4.69
CA TYR A 84 -35.04 15.18 -3.94
C TYR A 84 -36.25 15.32 -4.85
#